data_AF-A0AA85K441-F1
#
_entry.id   AF-A0AA85K441-F1
#
_cell.length_a   1.000
_cell.length_b   1.000
_cell.length_c   1.000
_cell.angle_alpha   90.00
_cell.angle_beta   90.00
_cell.angle_gamma   90.00
#
_symmetry.space_group_name_H-M   'P 1'
#
loop_
_entity.id
_entity.type
_entity.pdbx_description
1 polymer ?
#
loop_
_entity_poly.entity_id
_entity_poly.type
_entity_poly.pdbx_seq_one_letter_code
_entity_poly.pdbx_strand_id
1 'polypeptide(L)'
;MALNSEFDFDHPNSFDFKYLAEVLRKIKQREPVVLHTYDCSAYSSTPDVQEIPEDVDVVIVEGILTFYQKEVRDLFHLKIFVESDADTRLCRKVLRDVSTKGRRLESVLDSYFKYVKPAFEEFCLPTKKYADVILPRAPDNQVGVDLITEHLLQVVNEIPFIGNSQQSVPRVRNQSESCLGSVRPH
;
A
#
# COMPACT_ATOMS: atom_id res chain seq x y z
N MET A 1 19.25 12.12 24.39
CA MET A 1 17.99 12.08 25.17
C MET A 1 16.88 12.00 24.13
N ALA A 2 16.14 10.92 23.89
CA ALA A 2 15.57 9.95 24.81
C ALA A 2 15.65 8.51 24.23
N LEU A 3 16.10 7.55 25.04
CA LEU A 3 15.96 6.12 24.78
C LEU A 3 14.60 5.55 25.28
N ASN A 4 13.68 6.43 25.73
CA ASN A 4 12.47 6.08 26.48
C ASN A 4 11.19 6.77 25.96
N SER A 5 11.06 7.08 24.67
CA SER A 5 9.73 7.41 24.13
C SER A 5 9.11 6.17 23.51
N GLU A 6 8.13 5.60 24.19
CA GLU A 6 7.12 4.68 23.66
C GLU A 6 6.30 5.38 22.56
N PHE A 7 6.96 5.73 21.46
CA PHE A 7 6.33 6.45 20.37
C PHE A 7 5.82 5.43 19.35
N ASP A 8 4.52 5.46 19.12
CA ASP A 8 3.87 4.63 18.12
C ASP A 8 4.03 5.27 16.74
N PHE A 9 4.95 4.73 15.94
CA PHE A 9 5.20 5.18 14.57
C PHE A 9 4.09 4.77 13.61
N ASP A 10 3.23 3.83 13.99
CA ASP A 10 2.14 3.33 13.16
C ASP A 10 0.82 4.08 13.43
N HIS A 11 0.75 4.91 14.48
CA HIS A 11 -0.40 5.76 14.78
C HIS A 11 -0.49 6.97 13.83
N PRO A 12 -1.67 7.37 13.32
CA PRO A 12 -1.82 8.49 12.38
C PRO A 12 -1.13 9.81 12.80
N ASN A 13 -1.07 10.11 14.09
CA ASN A 13 -0.40 11.30 14.64
C ASN A 13 1.12 11.32 14.41
N SER A 14 1.75 10.21 14.02
CA SER A 14 3.17 10.18 13.65
C SER A 14 3.44 10.75 12.25
N PHE A 15 2.39 10.98 11.45
CA PHE A 15 2.49 11.43 10.06
C PHE A 15 2.01 12.87 9.87
N ASP A 16 2.76 13.66 9.10
CA ASP A 16 2.32 14.98 8.65
C ASP A 16 1.49 14.88 7.36
N PHE A 17 0.21 14.53 7.51
CA PHE A 17 -0.71 14.45 6.38
C PHE A 17 -0.98 15.81 5.71
N LYS A 18 -0.81 16.92 6.44
CA LYS A 18 -1.00 18.26 5.87
C LYS A 18 0.13 18.57 4.89
N TYR A 19 1.37 18.31 5.30
CA TYR A 19 2.52 18.41 4.43
C TYR A 19 2.40 17.49 3.22
N LEU A 20 2.00 16.22 3.42
CA LEU A 20 1.74 15.30 2.30
C LEU A 20 0.69 15.86 1.32
N ALA A 21 -0.44 16.37 1.82
CA ALA A 21 -1.46 16.94 0.97
C ALA A 21 -0.98 18.21 0.23
N GLU A 22 -0.16 19.04 0.86
CA GLU A 22 0.48 20.21 0.22
C GLU A 22 1.41 19.78 -0.92
N VAL A 23 2.31 18.84 -0.65
CA VAL A 23 3.24 18.26 -1.64
C VAL A 23 2.48 17.72 -2.84
N LEU A 24 1.45 16.91 -2.61
CA LEU A 24 0.68 16.30 -3.70
C LEU A 24 -0.08 17.34 -4.53
N ARG A 25 -0.55 18.42 -3.92
CA ARG A 25 -1.18 19.54 -4.66
C ARG A 25 -0.18 20.28 -5.53
N LYS A 26 1.01 20.56 -5.02
CA LYS A 26 2.09 21.20 -5.79
C LYS A 26 2.49 20.36 -7.00
N ILE A 27 2.68 19.06 -6.80
CA ILE A 27 2.99 18.14 -7.90
C ILE A 27 1.85 18.13 -8.94
N LYS A 28 0.59 18.10 -8.49
CA LYS A 28 -0.57 18.18 -9.40
C LYS A 28 -0.67 19.50 -10.18
N GLN A 29 -0.09 20.57 -9.65
CA GLN A 29 0.03 21.88 -10.31
C GLN A 29 1.28 21.99 -11.19
N ARG A 30 2.08 20.92 -11.30
CA ARG A 30 3.38 20.89 -11.99
C ARG A 30 4.37 21.91 -11.41
N GLU A 31 4.32 22.10 -10.09
CA GLU A 31 5.35 22.85 -9.38
C GLU A 31 6.46 21.89 -8.91
N PRO A 32 7.74 22.27 -9.03
CA PRO A 32 8.83 21.47 -8.48
C PRO A 32 8.73 21.40 -6.95
N VAL A 33 8.99 20.22 -6.39
CA VAL A 33 8.91 19.99 -4.93
C VAL A 33 10.22 19.44 -4.41
N VAL A 34 10.67 19.99 -3.29
CA VAL A 34 11.82 19.48 -2.53
C VAL A 34 11.29 18.74 -1.30
N LEU A 35 11.59 17.44 -1.22
CA LEU A 35 11.26 16.58 -0.09
C LEU A 35 12.49 16.42 0.80
N HIS A 36 12.32 16.61 2.10
CA HIS A 36 13.36 16.28 3.06
C HIS A 36 13.31 14.80 3.39
N THR A 37 14.48 14.15 3.36
CA THR A 37 14.56 12.74 3.78
C THR A 37 14.52 12.69 5.32
N TYR A 38 13.85 11.68 5.86
CA TYR A 38 13.72 11.50 7.31
C TYR A 38 14.58 10.33 7.78
N ASP A 39 15.44 10.57 8.78
CA ASP A 39 16.18 9.50 9.45
C ASP A 39 15.37 8.99 10.65
N CYS A 40 14.77 7.81 10.49
CA CYS A 40 14.03 7.12 11.54
C CYS A 40 14.90 6.69 12.73
N SER A 41 16.22 6.65 12.60
CA SER A 41 17.15 6.29 13.68
C SER A 41 17.49 7.49 14.55
N ALA A 42 17.70 8.65 13.92
CA ALA A 42 17.98 9.92 14.59
C ALA A 42 16.71 10.72 14.96
N TYR A 43 15.55 10.28 14.49
CA TYR A 43 14.26 10.98 14.63
C TYR A 43 14.28 12.40 14.10
N SER A 44 15.03 12.66 13.03
CA SER A 44 15.25 14.00 12.49
C SER A 44 15.29 13.99 10.97
N SER A 45 14.91 15.12 10.36
CA SER A 45 15.17 15.36 8.93
C SER A 45 16.67 15.38 8.66
N THR A 46 17.08 14.72 7.59
CA THR A 46 18.46 14.74 7.10
C THR A 46 18.69 15.99 6.24
N PRO A 47 19.96 16.41 6.06
CA PRO A 47 20.29 17.41 5.05
C PRO A 47 20.01 16.93 3.62
N ASP A 48 19.92 15.61 3.41
CA ASP A 48 19.61 15.04 2.10
C ASP A 48 18.17 15.35 1.69
N VAL A 49 18.05 15.91 0.49
CA VAL A 49 16.78 16.25 -0.14
C VAL A 49 16.58 15.45 -1.41
N GLN A 50 15.32 15.13 -1.69
CA GLN A 50 14.88 14.58 -2.95
C GLN A 50 14.09 15.65 -3.70
N GLU A 51 14.54 15.98 -4.91
CA GLU A 51 13.83 16.90 -5.79
C GLU A 51 12.89 16.12 -6.71
N ILE A 52 11.65 16.59 -6.80
CA ILE A 52 10.64 16.12 -7.76
C ILE A 52 10.49 17.25 -8.80
N PRO A 53 10.85 17.00 -10.07
CA PRO A 53 10.75 18.01 -11.12
C PRO A 53 9.28 18.26 -11.51
N GLU A 54 9.06 19.31 -12.29
CA GLU A 54 7.74 19.71 -12.79
C GLU A 54 7.16 18.78 -13.87
N ASP A 55 8.01 17.99 -14.54
CA ASP A 55 7.68 17.12 -15.68
C ASP A 55 7.44 15.66 -15.28
N VAL A 56 6.72 15.43 -14.18
CA VAL A 56 6.37 14.09 -13.71
C VAL A 56 4.96 13.70 -14.16
N ASP A 57 4.85 12.65 -14.97
CA ASP A 57 3.56 12.12 -15.43
C ASP A 57 2.89 11.19 -14.41
N VAL A 58 3.69 10.42 -13.65
CA VAL A 58 3.21 9.43 -12.69
C VAL A 58 3.91 9.59 -11.35
N VAL A 59 3.12 9.74 -10.29
CA VAL A 59 3.59 9.77 -8.90
C VAL A 59 3.03 8.56 -8.17
N ILE A 60 3.92 7.74 -7.61
CA ILE A 60 3.55 6.61 -6.76
C ILE A 60 3.72 7.05 -5.31
N VAL A 61 2.63 7.02 -4.55
CA VAL A 61 2.63 7.33 -3.12
C VAL A 61 2.40 6.05 -2.35
N GLU A 62 3.42 5.59 -1.62
CA GLU A 62 3.35 4.40 -0.79
C GLU A 62 3.35 4.73 0.71
N GLY A 63 2.74 3.85 1.51
CA GLY A 63 2.72 3.97 2.96
C GLY A 63 1.54 3.24 3.58
N ILE A 64 1.65 2.93 4.87
CA ILE A 64 0.64 2.14 5.61
C ILE A 64 -0.68 2.90 5.84
N LEU A 65 -0.67 4.24 5.78
CA LEU A 65 -1.82 5.10 6.09
C LEU A 65 -2.13 6.13 4.99
N THR A 66 -1.68 5.92 3.75
CA THR A 66 -1.93 6.86 2.64
C THR A 66 -3.42 7.11 2.38
N PHE A 67 -4.28 6.12 2.64
CA PHE A 67 -5.73 6.23 2.47
C PHE A 67 -6.49 6.71 3.72
N TYR A 68 -5.79 6.98 4.82
CA TYR A 68 -6.39 7.33 6.11
C TYR A 68 -7.12 8.68 6.05
N GLN A 69 -6.41 9.74 5.67
CA GLN A 69 -7.00 11.08 5.53
C GLN A 69 -7.77 11.22 4.22
N LYS A 70 -9.03 11.68 4.31
CA LYS A 70 -9.87 11.93 3.12
C LYS A 70 -9.22 12.92 2.17
N GLU A 71 -8.64 14.00 2.70
CA GLU A 71 -8.00 15.06 1.92
C GLU A 71 -6.87 14.53 1.02
N VAL A 72 -6.03 13.63 1.54
CA VAL A 72 -4.96 12.98 0.78
C VAL A 72 -5.56 11.99 -0.22
N ARG A 73 -6.50 11.16 0.22
CA ARG A 73 -7.14 10.13 -0.60
C ARG A 73 -7.79 10.70 -1.86
N ASP A 74 -8.45 11.86 -1.75
CA ASP A 74 -9.15 12.50 -2.86
C ASP A 74 -8.20 13.05 -3.94
N LEU A 75 -6.88 13.09 -3.67
CA LEU A 75 -5.87 13.50 -4.65
C LEU A 75 -5.42 12.34 -5.55
N PHE A 76 -5.71 11.08 -5.19
CA PHE A 76 -5.27 9.91 -5.94
C PHE A 76 -6.22 9.55 -7.08
N HIS A 77 -5.66 9.33 -8.27
CA HIS A 77 -6.41 8.83 -9.43
C HIS A 77 -6.64 7.32 -9.39
N LEU A 78 -5.70 6.56 -8.80
CA LEU A 78 -5.77 5.11 -8.63
C LEU A 78 -5.30 4.75 -7.21
N LYS A 79 -6.08 3.93 -6.51
CA LYS A 79 -5.83 3.51 -5.12
C LYS A 79 -5.72 1.99 -5.07
N ILE A 80 -4.51 1.50 -4.81
CA ILE A 80 -4.22 0.07 -4.73
C ILE A 80 -3.93 -0.29 -3.28
N PHE A 81 -4.62 -1.32 -2.76
CA PHE A 81 -4.33 -1.89 -1.45
C PHE A 81 -3.68 -3.26 -1.60
N VAL A 82 -2.44 -3.39 -1.14
CA VAL A 82 -1.71 -4.67 -1.17
C VAL A 82 -2.15 -5.53 0.00
N GLU A 83 -2.73 -6.69 -0.30
CA GLU A 83 -3.25 -7.60 0.72
C GLU A 83 -2.35 -8.84 0.89
N SER A 84 -2.03 -9.12 2.16
CA SER A 84 -1.29 -10.30 2.60
C SER A 84 -1.66 -10.62 4.04
N ASP A 85 -1.66 -11.92 4.37
CA ASP A 85 -1.99 -12.42 5.69
C ASP A 85 -1.07 -11.85 6.78
N ALA A 86 -1.61 -11.67 7.98
CA ALA A 86 -0.90 -11.00 9.08
C ALA A 86 0.36 -11.76 9.52
N ASP A 87 0.32 -13.09 9.51
CA ASP A 87 1.44 -13.97 9.79
C ASP A 87 2.55 -13.85 8.73
N THR A 88 2.18 -13.84 7.45
CA THR A 88 3.10 -13.66 6.33
C THR A 88 3.81 -12.31 6.43
N ARG A 89 3.07 -11.24 6.72
CA ARG A 89 3.64 -9.90 6.95
C ARG A 89 4.55 -9.86 8.17
N LEU A 90 4.16 -10.51 9.28
CA LEU A 90 4.98 -10.60 10.49
C LEU A 90 6.29 -11.35 10.20
N CYS A 91 6.24 -12.50 9.53
CA CYS A 91 7.44 -13.25 9.14
C CYS A 91 8.39 -12.41 8.30
N ARG A 92 7.89 -11.72 7.27
CA ARG A 92 8.69 -10.80 6.45
C ARG A 92 9.30 -9.66 7.28
N LYS A 93 8.51 -9.07 8.19
CA LYS A 93 8.97 -8.01 9.09
C LYS A 93 10.08 -8.48 10.04
N VAL A 94 9.92 -9.64 10.66
CA VAL A 94 10.92 -10.23 11.56
C VAL A 94 12.22 -10.48 10.80
N LEU A 95 12.15 -11.14 9.64
CA LEU A 95 13.34 -11.41 8.83
C LEU A 95 14.07 -10.11 8.46
N ARG A 96 13.35 -9.09 7.99
CA ARG A 96 13.93 -7.79 7.62
C ARG A 96 14.53 -7.05 8.83
N ASP A 97 13.78 -6.91 9.91
CA ASP A 97 14.20 -6.08 11.05
C ASP A 97 15.35 -6.77 11.85
N VAL A 98 15.43 -8.10 11.87
CA VAL A 98 16.56 -8.83 12.47
C VAL A 98 17.78 -8.82 11.55
N SER A 99 17.64 -9.19 10.28
CA SER A 99 18.77 -9.34 9.36
C SER A 99 19.34 -7.99 8.89
N THR A 100 18.49 -7.04 8.54
CA THR A 100 18.91 -5.78 7.91
C THR A 100 19.16 -4.68 8.95
N LYS A 101 18.39 -4.65 10.04
CA LYS A 101 18.47 -3.59 11.07
C LYS A 101 19.16 -4.05 12.36
N GLY A 102 19.58 -5.31 12.45
CA GLY A 102 20.27 -5.86 13.63
C GLY A 102 19.43 -5.84 14.91
N ARG A 103 18.09 -5.78 14.82
CA ARG A 103 17.22 -5.77 16.00
C ARG A 103 17.12 -7.17 16.61
N ARG A 104 16.97 -7.23 17.94
CA ARG A 104 16.69 -8.48 18.65
C ARG A 104 15.28 -8.98 18.35
N LEU A 105 15.12 -10.28 18.16
CA LEU A 105 13.84 -10.92 17.84
C LEU A 105 12.75 -10.53 18.85
N GLU A 106 13.05 -10.59 20.14
CA GLU A 106 12.09 -10.29 21.21
C GLU A 106 11.56 -8.85 21.08
N SER A 107 12.45 -7.89 20.86
CA SER A 107 12.08 -6.48 20.68
C SER A 107 11.20 -6.25 19.45
N VAL A 108 11.42 -6.99 18.37
CA VAL A 108 10.58 -6.90 17.16
C VAL A 108 9.17 -7.44 17.44
N LEU A 109 9.06 -8.56 18.14
CA LEU A 109 7.77 -9.17 18.48
C LEU A 109 7.00 -8.31 19.49
N ASP A 110 7.67 -7.81 20.53
CA ASP A 110 7.06 -6.93 21.54
C ASP A 110 6.50 -5.66 20.89
N SER A 111 7.28 -5.02 20.02
CA SER A 111 6.83 -3.85 19.25
C SER A 111 5.66 -4.18 18.32
N TYR A 112 5.67 -5.35 17.70
CA TYR A 112 4.59 -5.77 16.80
C TYR A 112 3.26 -5.92 17.55
N PHE A 113 3.25 -6.63 18.67
CA PHE A 113 2.03 -6.85 19.44
C PHE A 113 1.57 -5.60 20.17
N LYS A 114 2.50 -4.74 20.61
CA LYS A 114 2.16 -3.52 21.34
C LYS A 114 1.63 -2.40 20.45
N TYR A 115 2.21 -2.21 19.25
CA TYR A 115 1.91 -1.04 18.42
C TYR A 115 1.41 -1.43 17.02
N VAL A 116 2.21 -2.20 16.27
CA VAL A 116 1.99 -2.42 14.83
C VAL A 116 0.66 -3.12 14.55
N LYS A 117 0.34 -4.19 15.28
CA LYS A 117 -0.88 -4.97 15.06
C LYS A 117 -2.14 -4.16 15.42
N PRO A 118 -2.24 -3.55 16.63
CA PRO A 118 -3.36 -2.66 16.95
C PRO A 118 -3.54 -1.52 15.93
N ALA A 119 -2.46 -0.81 15.59
CA ALA A 119 -2.52 0.30 14.64
C ALA A 119 -2.96 -0.15 13.23
N PHE A 120 -2.51 -1.34 12.79
CA PHE A 120 -2.98 -1.90 11.54
C PHE A 120 -4.48 -2.19 11.56
N GLU A 121 -4.97 -2.85 12.61
CA GLU A 121 -6.39 -3.24 12.72
C GLU A 121 -7.30 -2.01 12.88
N GLU A 122 -6.85 -0.99 13.60
CA GLU A 122 -7.62 0.21 13.90
C GLU A 122 -7.59 1.25 12.77
N PHE A 123 -6.41 1.51 12.18
CA PHE A 123 -6.23 2.65 11.26
C PHE A 123 -6.00 2.22 9.82
N CYS A 124 -5.24 1.15 9.57
CA CYS A 124 -4.88 0.74 8.21
C CYS A 124 -5.99 -0.09 7.55
N LEU A 125 -6.42 -1.19 8.19
CA LEU A 125 -7.36 -2.15 7.63
C LEU A 125 -8.71 -1.52 7.24
N PRO A 126 -9.31 -0.59 8.01
CA PRO A 126 -10.56 0.05 7.60
C PRO A 126 -10.46 0.88 6.32
N THR A 127 -9.25 1.29 5.93
CA THR A 127 -9.01 2.08 4.71
C THR A 127 -9.03 1.22 3.45
N LYS A 128 -8.94 -0.11 3.58
CA LYS A 128 -9.05 -1.07 2.47
C LYS A 128 -10.31 -0.86 1.62
N LYS A 129 -11.42 -0.45 2.25
CA LYS A 129 -12.69 -0.16 1.57
C LYS A 129 -12.64 0.99 0.56
N TYR A 130 -11.59 1.81 0.62
CA TYR A 130 -11.38 2.93 -0.30
C TYR A 130 -10.50 2.57 -1.50
N ALA A 131 -9.96 1.35 -1.57
CA ALA A 131 -9.14 0.91 -2.68
C ALA A 131 -10.01 0.66 -3.93
N ASP A 132 -9.51 1.06 -5.09
CA ASP A 132 -10.10 0.71 -6.38
C ASP A 132 -9.70 -0.72 -6.76
N VAL A 133 -8.48 -1.14 -6.39
CA VAL A 133 -7.93 -2.47 -6.66
C VAL A 133 -7.29 -3.04 -5.39
N ILE A 134 -7.57 -4.31 -5.11
CA ILE A 134 -6.86 -5.08 -4.08
C ILE A 134 -5.89 -6.02 -4.77
N LEU A 135 -4.60 -5.90 -4.45
CA LEU A 135 -3.54 -6.72 -5.03
C LEU A 135 -3.08 -7.78 -4.01
N PRO A 136 -3.51 -9.04 -4.13
CA PRO A 136 -3.06 -10.10 -3.23
C PRO A 136 -1.65 -10.55 -3.60
N ARG A 137 -0.91 -11.07 -2.62
CA ARG A 137 0.39 -11.77 -2.81
C ARG A 137 1.46 -10.93 -3.53
N ALA A 138 1.49 -9.61 -3.37
CA ALA A 138 2.62 -8.84 -3.86
C ALA A 138 3.90 -9.15 -3.02
N PRO A 139 5.09 -9.19 -3.64
CA PRO A 139 5.40 -8.93 -5.05
C PRO A 139 5.28 -10.15 -5.99
N ASP A 140 4.93 -11.32 -5.46
CA ASP A 140 4.92 -12.60 -6.21
C ASP A 140 3.82 -12.65 -7.29
N ASN A 141 2.82 -11.78 -7.21
CA ASN A 141 1.74 -11.65 -8.18
C ASN A 141 2.14 -10.81 -9.40
N GLN A 142 3.04 -11.34 -10.23
CA GLN A 142 3.53 -10.67 -11.45
C GLN A 142 2.40 -10.25 -12.38
N VAL A 143 1.41 -11.13 -12.60
CA VAL A 143 0.23 -10.83 -13.43
C VAL A 143 -0.52 -9.57 -12.95
N GLY A 144 -0.71 -9.42 -11.64
CA GLY A 144 -1.37 -8.24 -11.09
C GLY A 144 -0.53 -6.97 -11.24
N VAL A 145 0.79 -7.09 -11.11
CA VAL A 145 1.73 -5.98 -11.33
C VAL A 145 1.72 -5.56 -12.80
N ASP A 146 1.78 -6.51 -13.72
CA ASP A 146 1.77 -6.27 -15.17
C ASP A 146 0.49 -5.55 -15.60
N LEU A 147 -0.67 -5.98 -15.12
CA LEU A 147 -1.96 -5.32 -15.38
C LEU A 147 -1.99 -3.86 -14.92
N ILE A 148 -1.42 -3.57 -13.74
CA ILE A 148 -1.34 -2.21 -13.21
C ILE A 148 -0.37 -1.39 -14.06
N THR A 149 0.80 -1.92 -14.38
CA THR A 149 1.81 -1.26 -15.20
C THR A 149 1.27 -0.93 -16.60
N GLU A 150 0.62 -1.88 -17.26
CA GLU A 150 -0.01 -1.68 -18.56
C GLU A 150 -1.08 -0.59 -18.50
N HIS A 151 -1.92 -0.59 -17.47
CA HIS A 151 -2.93 0.45 -17.28
C HIS A 151 -2.31 1.84 -17.09
N LEU A 152 -1.26 1.97 -16.27
CA LEU A 152 -0.55 3.23 -16.07
C LEU A 152 0.06 3.73 -17.39
N LEU A 153 0.70 2.85 -18.16
CA LEU A 153 1.28 3.19 -19.46
C LEU A 153 0.21 3.63 -20.46
N GLN A 154 -0.98 3.03 -20.45
CA GLN A 154 -2.08 3.46 -21.31
C GLN A 154 -2.58 4.86 -20.96
N VAL A 155 -2.70 5.16 -19.66
CA VAL A 155 -3.14 6.48 -19.18
C VAL A 155 -2.12 7.57 -19.54
N VAL A 156 -0.83 7.30 -19.37
CA VAL A 156 0.26 8.25 -19.69
C VAL A 156 0.36 8.50 -21.20
N ASN A 157 0.23 7.46 -22.02
CA ASN A 157 0.36 7.57 -23.48
C ASN A 157 -0.93 8.02 -24.18
N GLU A 158 -1.99 8.37 -23.43
CA GLU A 158 -3.33 8.72 -23.94
C GLU A 158 -3.88 7.70 -24.96
N ILE A 159 -3.51 6.42 -24.86
CA ILE A 159 -3.96 5.40 -25.81
C ILE A 159 -5.43 5.10 -25.51
N PRO A 160 -6.38 5.39 -26.43
CA PRO A 160 -7.78 5.11 -26.19
C PRO A 160 -8.00 3.60 -26.03
N PHE A 161 -8.80 3.23 -25.03
CA PHE A 161 -9.20 1.85 -24.80
C PHE A 161 -9.93 1.30 -26.04
N ILE A 162 -9.25 0.47 -26.83
CA ILE A 162 -9.90 -0.36 -27.84
C ILE A 162 -10.57 -1.51 -27.09
N GLY A 163 -11.68 -1.20 -26.44
CA GLY A 163 -12.55 -2.21 -25.86
C GLY A 163 -13.10 -3.06 -26.99
N ASN A 164 -12.65 -4.31 -27.07
CA ASN A 164 -13.36 -5.32 -27.83
C ASN A 164 -14.78 -5.40 -27.26
N SER A 165 -15.74 -4.79 -27.95
CA SER A 165 -17.17 -5.00 -27.74
C SER A 165 -17.53 -6.41 -28.20
N GLN A 166 -17.01 -7.42 -27.49
CA GLN A 166 -17.56 -8.75 -27.59
C GLN A 166 -18.91 -8.73 -26.89
N GLN A 167 -19.95 -8.88 -27.71
CA GLN A 167 -21.33 -9.08 -27.30
C GLN A 167 -21.40 -10.02 -26.10
N SER A 168 -22.14 -9.60 -25.08
CA SER A 168 -22.49 -10.41 -23.94
C SER A 168 -23.23 -11.66 -24.39
N VAL A 169 -22.50 -12.77 -24.57
CA VAL A 169 -23.13 -14.09 -24.66
C VAL A 169 -23.76 -14.38 -23.29
N PRO A 170 -25.07 -14.64 -23.20
CA PRO A 170 -25.68 -14.95 -21.92
C PRO A 170 -25.05 -16.24 -21.38
N ARG A 171 -24.52 -16.17 -20.15
CA ARG A 171 -24.09 -17.36 -19.41
C ARG A 171 -25.33 -18.23 -19.15
N VAL A 172 -25.48 -19.30 -19.93
CA VAL A 172 -26.44 -20.37 -19.64
C VAL A 172 -25.95 -21.07 -18.38
N ARG A 173 -26.72 -20.92 -17.29
CA ARG A 173 -26.46 -21.58 -16.02
C ARG A 173 -26.94 -23.02 -16.14
N ASN A 174 -26.04 -23.95 -16.44
CA ASN A 174 -26.35 -25.38 -16.35
C ASN A 174 -26.58 -25.73 -14.87
N GLN A 175 -27.83 -26.01 -14.52
CA GLN A 175 -28.16 -26.68 -13.27
C GLN A 175 -27.71 -28.14 -13.43
N SER A 176 -26.64 -28.52 -12.72
CA SER A 176 -26.30 -29.92 -12.54
C SER A 176 -27.24 -30.49 -11.48
N GLU A 177 -28.34 -31.11 -11.92
CA GLU A 177 -29.02 -32.12 -11.11
C GLU A 177 -28.21 -33.43 -11.19
N SER A 178 -27.72 -33.89 -10.04
CA SER A 178 -28.07 -35.22 -9.52
C SER A 178 -27.28 -35.53 -8.26
N CYS A 179 -28.01 -35.76 -7.18
CA CYS A 179 -27.57 -36.55 -6.06
C CYS A 179 -27.08 -37.93 -6.55
N LEU A 180 -26.02 -38.48 -5.94
CA LEU A 180 -25.90 -39.86 -5.47
C LEU A 180 -24.44 -40.18 -5.08
N GLY A 181 -24.25 -40.80 -3.93
CA GLY A 181 -23.16 -41.77 -3.74
C GLY A 181 -21.95 -41.32 -2.92
N SER A 182 -21.82 -41.91 -1.73
CA SER A 182 -20.66 -41.93 -0.84
C SER A 182 -19.35 -42.39 -1.51
N VAL A 183 -18.20 -41.92 -1.00
CA VAL A 183 -17.20 -42.69 -0.22
C VAL A 183 -16.02 -41.75 0.08
N ARG A 184 -15.59 -41.66 1.34
CA ARG A 184 -14.31 -41.05 1.73
C ARG A 184 -13.23 -42.15 1.79
N PRO A 185 -12.05 -41.98 1.19
CA PRO A 185 -10.87 -42.75 1.57
C PRO A 185 -10.22 -42.12 2.81
N HIS A 186 -9.69 -42.99 3.67
CA HIS A 186 -8.87 -42.66 4.84
C HIS A 186 -7.60 -41.90 4.48
#